data_AF-A0A818YF97-F1
#
_entry.id   AF-A0A818YF97-F1
#
_cell.length_a   1.000
_cell.length_b   1.000
_cell.length_c   1.000
_cell.angle_alpha   90.00
_cell.angle_beta   90.00
_cell.angle_gamma   90.00
#
_symmetry.space_group_name_H-M   'P 1'
#
loop_
_entity.id
_entity.type
_entity.pdbx_description
1 polymer ?
#
loop_
_entity_poly.entity_id
_entity_poly.type
_entity_poly.pdbx_seq_one_letter_code
_entity_poly.pdbx_strand_id
1 'polypeptide(L)'
;MSADTNNSNKSFWPVKTALKEKIVVLYDALLTDDQPWLENGHYWDDFFLLKVNSKYLLEELERTYIEKPSILKPQLNIMFDQCLVFINSTHRIRQLNAYYTICILIHVISRVNQRNGFGYPALDFLCGTEGAENKFETLIESVNHTFLIDESFSGSTLLKNTAFDVVLTCCTTMLNINENMLMDYMMANANLFDSIMQLVIRSPASHGYDICLLLALLLQYHKYDTSNTYIVRFSVFDDEVALTSLAQIIGSSLNEYNKAYDIERTANESSSWWSSLTTFVGSAIQSGTGNRRMKKVDDCLLLAFYEAVHLNRNFISALTHTATNSWNTKGLSLSNNDLLPPSLPAMSAPSGHVGKL
;
A
#
# COMPACT_ATOMS: atom_id res chain seq x y z
N MET A 1 -56.01 43.86 -23.19
CA MET A 1 -54.62 43.71 -22.68
C MET A 1 -54.76 43.27 -21.23
N SER A 2 -54.86 41.94 -21.03
CA SER A 2 -53.77 41.04 -20.58
C SER A 2 -53.81 40.95 -19.05
N ALA A 3 -54.39 39.88 -18.49
CA ALA A 3 -53.68 38.72 -17.91
C ALA A 3 -52.72 39.19 -16.81
N ASP A 4 -52.90 38.81 -15.54
CA ASP A 4 -52.52 37.48 -15.09
C ASP A 4 -53.36 36.93 -13.95
N THR A 5 -53.93 35.76 -14.20
CA THR A 5 -54.26 34.75 -13.20
C THR A 5 -53.05 33.83 -13.10
N ASN A 6 -52.38 33.73 -11.94
CA ASN A 6 -51.54 32.57 -11.68
C ASN A 6 -51.32 32.29 -10.18
N ASN A 7 -52.13 31.35 -9.71
CA ASN A 7 -51.70 30.14 -9.02
C ASN A 7 -50.93 30.29 -7.69
N SER A 8 -51.69 30.52 -6.64
CA SER A 8 -51.35 30.11 -5.27
C SER A 8 -51.34 28.58 -5.16
N ASN A 9 -50.19 27.97 -5.43
CA ASN A 9 -49.88 26.61 -4.98
C ASN A 9 -48.40 26.55 -4.59
N LYS A 10 -48.08 27.13 -3.43
CA LYS A 10 -46.85 26.78 -2.71
C LYS A 10 -47.06 25.36 -2.19
N SER A 11 -46.46 24.40 -2.88
CA SER A 11 -46.35 23.02 -2.45
C SER A 11 -45.78 22.96 -1.03
N PHE A 12 -46.66 22.66 -0.08
CA PHE A 12 -46.32 22.34 1.31
C PHE A 12 -45.85 20.89 1.39
N TRP A 13 -44.76 20.57 0.69
CA TRP A 13 -44.04 19.33 0.91
C TRP A 13 -42.83 19.66 1.78
N PRO A 14 -42.69 19.08 2.99
CA PRO A 14 -41.44 19.19 3.71
C PRO A 14 -40.35 18.66 2.79
N VAL A 15 -39.28 19.44 2.62
CA VAL A 15 -38.04 18.96 2.01
C VAL A 15 -37.73 17.65 2.71
N LYS A 16 -37.84 16.52 2.00
CA LYS A 16 -37.46 15.21 2.54
C LYS A 16 -36.01 15.36 2.98
N THR A 17 -35.77 15.47 4.27
CA THR A 17 -34.44 15.41 4.85
C THR A 17 -33.82 14.14 4.30
N ALA A 18 -32.76 14.29 3.52
CA ALA A 18 -32.12 13.15 2.88
C ALA A 18 -31.81 12.10 3.97
N LEU A 19 -32.21 10.86 3.73
CA LEU A 19 -32.03 9.78 4.69
C LEU A 19 -30.51 9.57 4.87
N LYS A 20 -29.96 10.07 5.98
CA LYS A 20 -28.54 9.91 6.30
C LYS A 20 -28.28 8.49 6.78
N GLU A 21 -27.15 7.92 6.36
CA GLU A 21 -26.68 6.64 6.87
C GLU A 21 -26.47 6.73 8.39
N LYS A 22 -26.80 5.68 9.15
CA LYS A 22 -26.68 5.69 10.63
C LYS A 22 -25.25 6.04 11.07
N ILE A 23 -24.23 5.53 10.39
CA ILE A 23 -22.83 5.80 10.71
C ILE A 23 -22.46 7.28 10.55
N VAL A 24 -23.02 7.95 9.53
CA VAL A 24 -22.83 9.39 9.31
C VAL A 24 -23.45 10.20 10.45
N VAL A 25 -24.62 9.78 10.95
CA VAL A 25 -25.25 10.43 12.11
C VAL A 25 -24.39 10.28 13.37
N LEU A 26 -23.77 9.12 13.56
CA LEU A 26 -22.82 8.91 14.67
C LEU A 26 -21.60 9.82 14.52
N TYR A 27 -21.01 9.94 13.32
CA TYR A 27 -19.89 10.86 13.09
C TYR A 27 -20.26 12.32 13.40
N ASP A 28 -21.41 12.78 12.91
CA ASP A 28 -21.89 14.14 13.16
C ASP A 28 -22.05 14.41 14.66
N ALA A 29 -22.65 13.46 15.39
CA ALA A 29 -22.85 13.54 16.84
C ALA A 29 -21.53 13.44 17.62
N LEU A 30 -20.56 12.69 17.12
CA LEU A 30 -19.23 12.55 17.73
C LEU A 30 -18.48 13.88 17.76
N LEU A 31 -18.67 14.68 16.71
CA LEU A 31 -17.94 15.92 16.47
C LEU A 31 -18.68 17.15 17.04
N THR A 32 -19.70 16.94 17.88
CA THR A 32 -20.28 17.99 18.73
C THR A 32 -19.69 17.94 20.14
N ASP A 33 -19.93 19.00 20.93
CA ASP A 33 -19.52 19.07 22.34
C ASP A 33 -20.43 18.24 23.27
N ASP A 34 -21.48 17.59 22.75
CA ASP A 34 -22.52 16.96 23.56
C ASP A 34 -22.13 15.56 24.07
N GLN A 35 -20.97 15.03 23.67
CA GLN A 35 -20.40 13.75 24.14
C GLN A 35 -21.42 12.60 24.24
N PRO A 36 -22.14 12.26 23.14
CA PRO A 36 -23.27 11.33 23.16
C PRO A 36 -22.94 9.91 23.64
N TRP A 37 -21.66 9.52 23.62
CA TRP A 37 -21.19 8.23 24.10
C TRP A 37 -21.19 8.09 25.62
N LEU A 38 -21.30 9.19 26.38
CA LEU A 38 -21.45 9.12 27.85
C LEU A 38 -22.87 8.75 28.25
N GLU A 39 -23.87 9.18 27.49
CA GLU A 39 -25.28 8.89 27.75
C GLU A 39 -25.73 7.55 27.14
N ASN A 40 -25.16 7.21 25.97
CA ASN A 40 -25.47 5.97 25.27
C ASN A 40 -24.34 4.94 25.44
N GLY A 41 -24.53 3.99 26.37
CA GLY A 41 -23.56 2.91 26.61
C GLY A 41 -23.31 1.98 25.41
N HIS A 42 -24.17 1.98 24.38
CA HIS A 42 -24.01 1.19 23.16
C HIS A 42 -23.43 1.99 21.99
N TYR A 43 -23.02 3.24 22.22
CA TYR A 43 -22.55 4.11 21.15
C TYR A 43 -21.40 3.50 20.34
N TRP A 44 -20.35 3.04 21.02
CA TRP A 44 -19.17 2.48 20.36
C TRP A 44 -19.43 1.09 19.77
N ASP A 45 -20.31 0.31 20.39
CA ASP A 45 -20.77 -0.96 19.83
C ASP A 45 -21.44 -0.76 18.46
N ASP A 46 -22.35 0.22 18.37
CA ASP A 46 -23.02 0.59 17.12
C ASP A 46 -22.02 1.18 16.11
N PHE A 47 -21.12 2.06 16.58
CA PHE A 47 -20.12 2.71 15.75
C PHE A 47 -19.25 1.70 15.01
N PHE A 48 -18.65 0.74 15.73
CA PHE A 48 -17.74 -0.24 15.12
C PHE A 48 -18.46 -1.43 14.46
N LEU A 49 -19.78 -1.59 14.65
CA LEU A 49 -20.54 -2.60 13.92
C LEU A 49 -20.91 -2.13 12.51
N LEU A 50 -21.06 -0.82 12.30
CA LEU A 50 -21.43 -0.24 11.02
C LEU A 50 -20.21 -0.04 10.10
N LYS A 51 -20.39 -0.26 8.80
CA LYS A 51 -19.34 -0.07 7.80
C LYS A 51 -18.84 1.38 7.82
N VAL A 52 -17.52 1.55 7.89
CA VAL A 52 -16.87 2.87 7.85
C VAL A 52 -17.15 3.55 6.51
N ASN A 53 -17.74 4.75 6.57
CA ASN A 53 -17.80 5.67 5.44
C ASN A 53 -16.53 6.55 5.43
N SER A 54 -15.45 6.02 4.86
CA SER A 54 -14.10 6.63 4.97
C SER A 54 -14.02 8.02 4.36
N LYS A 55 -14.72 8.24 3.24
CA LYS A 55 -14.72 9.53 2.55
C LYS A 55 -15.36 10.60 3.43
N TYR A 56 -16.56 10.34 3.95
CA TYR A 56 -17.26 11.29 4.79
C TYR A 56 -16.47 11.58 6.07
N LEU A 57 -16.02 10.54 6.77
CA LEU A 57 -15.28 10.71 8.02
C LEU A 57 -14.01 11.53 7.80
N LEU A 58 -13.24 11.24 6.74
CA LEU A 58 -12.03 11.99 6.43
C LEU A 58 -12.33 13.46 6.14
N GLU A 59 -13.29 13.75 5.25
CA GLU A 59 -13.68 15.12 4.89
C GLU A 59 -14.16 15.91 6.11
N GLU A 60 -14.95 15.27 6.98
CA GLU A 60 -15.54 15.90 8.15
C GLU A 60 -14.50 16.16 9.27
N LEU A 61 -13.57 15.21 9.50
CA LEU A 61 -12.46 15.41 10.44
C LEU A 61 -11.51 16.51 9.94
N GLU A 62 -11.19 16.55 8.65
CA GLU A 62 -10.36 17.62 8.07
C GLU A 62 -11.04 18.99 8.17
N ARG A 63 -12.35 19.05 7.92
CA ARG A 63 -13.15 20.28 8.04
C ARG A 63 -13.17 20.76 9.49
N THR A 64 -13.49 19.87 10.42
CA THR A 64 -13.55 20.18 11.87
C THR A 64 -12.18 20.58 12.41
N TYR A 65 -11.09 20.01 11.87
CA TYR A 65 -9.73 20.40 12.23
C TYR A 65 -9.47 21.89 11.94
N ILE A 66 -9.91 22.36 10.77
CA ILE A 66 -9.72 23.75 10.35
C ILE A 66 -10.66 24.69 11.13
N GLU A 67 -11.92 24.29 11.30
CA GLU A 67 -12.94 25.17 11.90
C GLU A 67 -12.89 25.21 13.43
N LYS A 68 -12.66 24.06 14.08
CA LYS A 68 -12.86 23.85 15.53
C LYS A 68 -11.84 22.87 16.12
N PRO A 69 -10.53 23.16 16.06
CA PRO A 69 -9.48 22.24 16.52
C PRO A 69 -9.57 21.91 18.02
N SER A 70 -10.08 22.82 18.85
CA SER A 70 -10.26 22.61 20.29
C SER A 70 -11.29 21.54 20.62
N ILE A 71 -12.29 21.38 19.76
CA ILE A 71 -13.34 20.37 19.87
C ILE A 71 -12.80 19.04 19.34
N LEU A 72 -12.10 19.08 18.20
CA LEU A 72 -11.60 17.88 17.53
C LEU A 72 -10.55 17.10 18.34
N LYS A 73 -9.63 17.78 19.05
CA LYS A 73 -8.56 17.11 19.82
C LYS A 73 -9.09 16.02 20.77
N PRO A 74 -9.98 16.33 21.75
CA PRO A 74 -10.48 15.32 22.67
C PRO A 74 -11.29 14.21 21.97
N GLN A 75 -11.97 14.53 20.86
CA GLN A 75 -12.75 13.56 20.08
C GLN A 75 -11.84 12.57 19.34
N LEU A 76 -10.74 13.04 18.76
CA LEU A 76 -9.73 12.14 18.17
C LEU A 76 -9.08 11.25 19.22
N ASN A 77 -8.78 11.79 20.40
CA ASN A 77 -8.19 10.99 21.48
C ASN A 77 -9.12 9.85 21.88
N ILE A 78 -10.39 10.13 22.15
CA ILE A 78 -11.36 9.08 22.52
C ILE A 78 -11.62 8.12 21.35
N MET A 79 -11.70 8.61 20.11
CA MET A 79 -11.83 7.74 18.94
C MET A 79 -10.68 6.76 18.83
N PHE A 80 -9.45 7.24 18.99
CA PHE A 80 -8.27 6.39 18.88
C PHE A 80 -8.24 5.36 20.00
N ASP A 81 -8.54 5.76 21.24
CA ASP A 81 -8.64 4.84 22.39
C ASP A 81 -9.68 3.74 22.15
N GLN A 82 -10.83 4.10 21.60
CA GLN A 82 -11.87 3.13 21.29
C GLN A 82 -11.47 2.23 20.11
N CYS A 83 -10.77 2.73 19.11
CA CYS A 83 -10.21 1.87 18.07
C CYS A 83 -9.27 0.81 18.67
N LEU A 84 -8.42 1.18 19.64
CA LEU A 84 -7.52 0.23 20.32
C LEU A 84 -8.25 -0.80 21.19
N VAL A 85 -9.44 -0.48 21.68
CA VAL A 85 -10.32 -1.46 22.34
C VAL A 85 -10.93 -2.42 21.30
N PHE A 86 -11.49 -1.89 20.22
CA PHE A 86 -12.27 -2.67 19.26
C PHE A 86 -11.44 -3.46 18.25
N ILE A 87 -10.19 -3.05 17.99
CA ILE A 87 -9.21 -3.83 17.22
C ILE A 87 -8.90 -5.19 17.89
N ASN A 88 -9.02 -5.25 19.22
CA ASN A 88 -8.83 -6.45 20.04
C ASN A 88 -10.15 -7.19 20.33
N SER A 89 -11.28 -6.72 19.77
CA SER A 89 -12.56 -7.38 19.97
C SER A 89 -12.60 -8.76 19.32
N THR A 90 -13.43 -9.67 19.81
CA THR A 90 -13.62 -10.99 19.16
C THR A 90 -14.40 -10.88 17.83
N HIS A 91 -15.05 -9.76 17.58
CA HIS A 91 -15.94 -9.56 16.44
C HIS A 91 -15.20 -8.92 15.25
N ARG A 92 -14.99 -9.70 14.20
CA ARG A 92 -14.14 -9.32 13.05
C ARG A 92 -14.56 -8.03 12.33
N ILE A 93 -15.87 -7.78 12.19
CA ILE A 93 -16.34 -6.53 11.58
C ILE A 93 -15.91 -5.32 12.41
N ARG A 94 -15.90 -5.45 13.74
CA ARG A 94 -15.47 -4.37 14.64
C ARG A 94 -13.97 -4.15 14.56
N GLN A 95 -13.19 -5.24 14.53
CA GLN A 95 -11.75 -5.15 14.29
C GLN A 95 -11.42 -4.45 12.96
N LEU A 96 -12.09 -4.87 11.88
CA LEU A 96 -11.90 -4.32 10.54
C LEU A 96 -12.24 -2.82 10.49
N ASN A 97 -13.39 -2.44 11.04
CA ASN A 97 -13.80 -1.04 11.11
C ASN A 97 -12.85 -0.22 12.00
N ALA A 98 -12.35 -0.78 13.10
CA ALA A 98 -11.34 -0.13 13.93
C ALA A 98 -10.03 0.14 13.15
N TYR A 99 -9.51 -0.84 12.40
CA TYR A 99 -8.36 -0.62 11.51
C TYR A 99 -8.61 0.49 10.49
N TYR A 100 -9.75 0.46 9.80
CA TYR A 100 -10.11 1.52 8.85
C TYR A 100 -10.20 2.89 9.50
N THR A 101 -10.80 2.99 10.68
CA THR A 101 -10.86 4.26 11.42
C THR A 101 -9.46 4.73 11.81
N ILE A 102 -8.58 3.85 12.31
CA ILE A 102 -7.18 4.18 12.65
C ILE A 102 -6.43 4.75 11.43
N CYS A 103 -6.53 4.12 10.26
CA CYS A 103 -5.96 4.64 9.02
C CYS A 103 -6.40 6.08 8.74
N ILE A 104 -7.69 6.37 8.90
CA ILE A 104 -8.25 7.71 8.68
C ILE A 104 -7.70 8.69 9.70
N LEU A 105 -7.64 8.31 10.99
CA LEU A 105 -7.10 9.19 12.03
C LEU A 105 -5.64 9.54 11.79
N ILE A 106 -4.81 8.55 11.42
CA ILE A 106 -3.39 8.75 11.08
C ILE A 106 -3.27 9.66 9.85
N HIS A 107 -4.12 9.47 8.83
CA HIS A 107 -4.10 10.33 7.65
C HIS A 107 -4.44 11.78 7.98
N VAL A 108 -5.45 12.01 8.82
CA VAL A 108 -5.83 13.36 9.28
C VAL A 108 -4.64 14.02 9.98
N ILE A 109 -4.00 13.35 10.95
CA ILE A 109 -2.85 13.95 11.65
C ILE A 109 -1.64 14.16 10.74
N SER A 110 -1.45 13.31 9.74
CA SER A 110 -0.39 13.49 8.74
C SER A 110 -0.60 14.79 7.95
N ARG A 111 -1.83 15.07 7.52
CA ARG A 111 -2.15 16.33 6.82
C ARG A 111 -2.04 17.55 7.73
N VAL A 112 -2.44 17.42 8.99
CA VAL A 112 -2.27 18.45 10.01
C VAL A 112 -0.79 18.81 10.17
N ASN A 113 0.06 17.79 10.32
CA ASN A 113 1.49 17.97 10.47
C ASN A 113 2.09 18.69 9.24
N GLN A 114 1.73 18.27 8.03
CA GLN A 114 2.18 18.90 6.78
C GLN A 114 1.75 20.38 6.65
N ARG A 115 0.60 20.77 7.20
CA ARG A 115 0.12 22.17 7.17
C ARG A 115 0.78 23.06 8.22
N ASN A 116 1.10 22.51 9.39
CA ASN A 116 1.58 23.28 10.53
C ASN A 116 3.11 23.21 10.75
N GLY A 117 3.81 22.30 10.08
CA GLY A 117 5.29 22.23 10.08
C GLY A 117 5.92 21.75 11.38
N PHE A 118 5.15 21.17 12.31
CA PHE A 118 5.64 20.66 13.59
C PHE A 118 5.11 19.24 13.83
N GLY A 119 6.01 18.26 13.94
CA GLY A 119 5.68 16.85 14.13
C GLY A 119 5.00 16.54 15.46
N TYR A 120 5.53 17.11 16.56
CA TYR A 120 5.08 16.82 17.92
C TYR A 120 3.60 17.20 18.20
N PRO A 121 3.11 18.36 17.74
CA PRO A 121 1.70 18.73 17.88
C PRO A 121 0.72 17.72 17.27
N ALA A 122 1.07 17.07 16.15
CA ALA A 122 0.14 16.17 15.48
C ALA A 122 -0.07 14.85 16.24
N LEU A 123 1.00 14.32 16.86
CA LEU A 123 0.91 13.11 17.67
C LEU A 123 0.19 13.37 19.00
N ASP A 124 0.52 14.48 19.68
CA ASP A 124 -0.23 14.94 20.86
C ASP A 124 -1.70 15.20 20.54
N PHE A 125 -2.01 15.67 19.32
CA PHE A 125 -3.38 15.84 18.87
C PHE A 125 -4.15 14.51 18.75
N LEU A 126 -3.50 13.42 18.35
CA LEU A 126 -4.12 12.08 18.25
C LEU A 126 -4.16 11.33 19.58
N CYS A 127 -3.05 11.35 20.32
CA CYS A 127 -2.86 10.51 21.50
C CYS A 127 -3.20 11.22 22.81
N GLY A 128 -3.22 12.56 22.83
CA GLY A 128 -3.21 13.35 24.05
C GLY A 128 -1.78 13.62 24.53
N THR A 129 -1.68 14.32 25.66
CA THR A 129 -0.40 14.80 26.21
C THR A 129 0.48 13.68 26.77
N GLU A 130 -0.10 12.53 27.11
CA GLU A 130 0.58 11.39 27.71
C GLU A 130 0.05 10.07 27.12
N GLY A 131 0.89 9.04 27.08
CA GLY A 131 0.49 7.67 26.73
C GLY A 131 0.58 7.28 25.26
N ALA A 132 1.18 8.10 24.39
CA ALA A 132 1.40 7.73 22.99
C ALA A 132 2.17 6.40 22.85
N GLU A 133 3.22 6.19 23.65
CA GLU A 133 3.98 4.94 23.70
C GLU A 133 3.08 3.72 23.92
N ASN A 134 2.30 3.70 25.01
CA ASN A 134 1.40 2.59 25.34
C ASN A 134 0.34 2.36 24.25
N LYS A 135 -0.18 3.43 23.65
CA LYS A 135 -1.20 3.34 22.59
C LYS A 135 -0.64 2.71 21.32
N PHE A 136 0.56 3.12 20.90
CA PHE A 136 1.23 2.53 19.74
C PHE A 136 1.77 1.13 20.01
N GLU A 137 2.22 0.83 21.23
CA GLU A 137 2.55 -0.53 21.65
C GLU A 137 1.32 -1.45 21.50
N THR A 138 0.18 -1.05 22.06
CA THR A 138 -1.09 -1.79 21.92
C THR A 138 -1.49 -1.98 20.45
N LEU A 139 -1.33 -0.93 19.63
CA LEU A 139 -1.62 -1.00 18.19
C LEU A 139 -0.74 -2.04 17.49
N ILE A 140 0.58 -1.98 17.71
CA ILE A 140 1.53 -2.86 17.05
C ILE A 140 1.37 -4.31 17.53
N GLU A 141 1.08 -4.54 18.81
CA GLU A 141 0.74 -5.88 19.32
C GLU A 141 -0.52 -6.44 18.64
N SER A 142 -1.54 -5.62 18.46
CA SER A 142 -2.79 -6.00 17.77
C SER A 142 -2.54 -6.36 16.29
N VAL A 143 -1.68 -5.58 15.63
CA VAL A 143 -1.21 -5.84 14.26
C VAL A 143 -0.43 -7.15 14.18
N ASN A 144 0.53 -7.37 15.08
CA ASN A 144 1.33 -8.60 15.14
C ASN A 144 0.42 -9.82 15.31
N HIS A 145 -0.53 -9.76 16.26
CA HIS A 145 -1.52 -10.81 16.43
C HIS A 145 -2.32 -11.04 15.14
N THR A 146 -2.72 -9.98 14.45
CA THR A 146 -3.49 -10.03 13.20
C THR A 146 -2.72 -10.68 12.06
N PHE A 147 -1.44 -10.34 11.91
CA PHE A 147 -0.53 -10.95 10.93
C PHE A 147 -0.39 -12.46 11.14
N LEU A 148 -0.38 -12.90 12.40
CA LEU A 148 -0.22 -14.31 12.76
C LEU A 148 -1.53 -15.12 12.78
N ILE A 149 -2.68 -14.49 12.50
CA ILE A 149 -3.96 -15.20 12.34
C ILE A 149 -3.83 -16.28 11.26
N ASP A 150 -4.38 -17.46 11.56
CA ASP A 150 -4.43 -18.57 10.62
C ASP A 150 -5.23 -18.23 9.35
N GLU A 151 -4.67 -18.60 8.20
CA GLU A 151 -5.26 -18.33 6.88
C GLU A 151 -6.56 -19.09 6.64
N SER A 152 -6.74 -20.23 7.32
CA SER A 152 -7.94 -21.06 7.25
C SER A 152 -9.23 -20.31 7.62
N PHE A 153 -9.12 -19.20 8.35
CA PHE A 153 -10.26 -18.41 8.79
C PHE A 153 -10.79 -17.47 7.69
N SER A 154 -12.11 -17.50 7.46
CA SER A 154 -12.77 -16.65 6.47
C SER A 154 -12.61 -15.15 6.79
N GLY A 155 -12.11 -14.37 5.81
CA GLY A 155 -11.86 -12.93 5.98
C GLY A 155 -10.52 -12.58 6.63
N SER A 156 -9.66 -13.56 6.91
CA SER A 156 -8.30 -13.34 7.43
C SER A 156 -7.45 -12.44 6.52
N THR A 157 -7.47 -12.68 5.20
CA THR A 157 -6.76 -11.88 4.20
C THR A 157 -7.16 -10.41 4.24
N LEU A 158 -8.47 -10.12 4.32
CA LEU A 158 -8.96 -8.74 4.36
C LEU A 158 -8.48 -8.03 5.62
N LEU A 159 -8.51 -8.71 6.76
CA LEU A 159 -8.06 -8.16 8.02
C LEU A 159 -6.54 -7.89 8.02
N LYS A 160 -5.75 -8.82 7.46
CA LYS A 160 -4.30 -8.63 7.27
C LYS A 160 -4.00 -7.45 6.35
N ASN A 161 -4.73 -7.31 5.24
CA ASN A 161 -4.60 -6.15 4.34
C ASN A 161 -4.84 -4.84 5.09
N THR A 162 -5.90 -4.76 5.90
CA THR A 162 -6.17 -3.54 6.66
C THR A 162 -5.15 -3.27 7.77
N ALA A 163 -4.55 -4.32 8.35
CA ALA A 163 -3.45 -4.16 9.29
C ALA A 163 -2.18 -3.65 8.58
N PHE A 164 -1.89 -4.15 7.38
CA PHE A 164 -0.84 -3.59 6.51
C PHE A 164 -1.10 -2.12 6.18
N ASP A 165 -2.33 -1.78 5.79
CA ASP A 165 -2.71 -0.40 5.48
C ASP A 165 -2.43 0.53 6.67
N VAL A 166 -2.71 0.11 7.91
CA VAL A 166 -2.39 0.89 9.11
C VAL A 166 -0.89 1.08 9.27
N VAL A 167 -0.10 0.00 9.23
CA VAL A 167 1.36 0.09 9.41
C VAL A 167 2.00 0.92 8.30
N LEU A 168 1.63 0.68 7.05
CA LEU A 168 2.12 1.46 5.91
C LEU A 168 1.75 2.93 6.05
N THR A 169 0.50 3.23 6.45
CA THR A 169 0.07 4.61 6.71
C THR A 169 0.94 5.25 7.79
N CYS A 170 1.25 4.54 8.88
CA CYS A 170 2.20 5.00 9.90
C CYS A 170 3.57 5.29 9.29
N CYS A 171 4.12 4.39 8.47
CA CYS A 171 5.45 4.53 7.89
C CYS A 171 5.56 5.66 6.85
N THR A 172 4.45 6.05 6.20
CA THR A 172 4.45 6.99 5.08
C THR A 172 3.84 8.36 5.39
N THR A 173 3.72 8.75 6.67
CA THR A 173 3.12 10.06 7.00
C THR A 173 3.98 11.24 6.55
N MET A 174 5.30 11.10 6.62
CA MET A 174 6.27 12.12 6.19
C MET A 174 6.96 11.76 4.88
N LEU A 175 7.36 12.78 4.11
CA LEU A 175 8.14 12.58 2.89
C LEU A 175 9.55 12.06 3.18
N ASN A 176 10.18 12.59 4.24
CA ASN A 176 11.43 12.08 4.76
C ASN A 176 11.11 11.05 5.84
N ILE A 177 11.42 9.78 5.57
CA ILE A 177 11.14 8.67 6.49
C ILE A 177 11.85 8.87 7.85
N ASN A 178 13.02 9.53 7.87
CA ASN A 178 13.80 9.75 9.08
C ASN A 178 13.19 10.81 10.01
N GLU A 179 12.28 11.63 9.50
CA GLU A 179 11.54 12.65 10.27
C GLU A 179 10.18 12.13 10.75
N ASN A 180 9.82 10.91 10.37
CA ASN A 180 8.55 10.30 10.74
C ASN A 180 8.63 9.71 12.15
N MET A 181 8.11 10.42 13.15
CA MET A 181 8.09 9.95 14.54
C MET A 181 7.27 8.66 14.74
N LEU A 182 6.33 8.33 13.85
CA LEU A 182 5.61 7.05 13.94
C LEU A 182 6.53 5.87 13.65
N MET A 183 7.62 6.08 12.90
CA MET A 183 8.63 5.06 12.68
C MET A 183 9.36 4.71 13.97
N ASP A 184 9.59 5.66 14.87
CA ASP A 184 10.22 5.38 16.18
C ASP A 184 9.43 4.29 16.94
N TYR A 185 8.09 4.37 16.95
CA TYR A 185 7.24 3.36 17.57
C TYR A 185 7.30 2.01 16.85
N MET A 186 7.31 2.00 15.50
CA MET A 186 7.43 0.75 14.73
C MET A 186 8.78 0.06 14.99
N MET A 187 9.85 0.84 15.03
CA MET A 187 11.22 0.36 15.23
C MET A 187 11.47 -0.10 16.67
N ALA A 188 10.80 0.50 17.66
CA ALA A 188 10.88 0.10 19.06
C ALA A 188 10.28 -1.29 19.31
N ASN A 189 9.29 -1.72 18.52
CA ASN A 189 8.67 -3.03 18.68
C ASN A 189 9.46 -4.12 17.95
N ALA A 190 10.16 -4.97 18.70
CA ALA A 190 10.93 -6.07 18.12
C ALA A 190 10.05 -7.12 17.42
N ASN A 191 8.84 -7.39 17.90
CA ASN A 191 8.01 -8.49 17.39
C ASN A 191 7.45 -8.21 15.98
N LEU A 192 7.43 -6.95 15.55
CA LEU A 192 6.97 -6.58 14.22
C LEU A 192 7.87 -7.15 13.11
N PHE A 193 9.20 -7.12 13.26
CA PHE A 193 10.11 -7.78 12.31
C PHE A 193 9.79 -9.28 12.16
N ASP A 194 9.65 -9.99 13.28
CA ASP A 194 9.40 -11.44 13.25
C ASP A 194 8.04 -11.75 12.63
N SER A 195 7.03 -10.95 12.93
CA SER A 195 5.69 -11.11 12.36
C SER A 195 5.68 -10.90 10.84
N ILE A 196 6.45 -9.93 10.34
CA ILE A 196 6.64 -9.71 8.90
C ILE A 196 7.35 -10.91 8.27
N MET A 197 8.44 -11.42 8.88
CA MET A 197 9.15 -12.58 8.35
C MET A 197 8.30 -13.86 8.37
N GLN A 198 7.45 -14.03 9.38
CA GLN A 198 6.47 -15.13 9.41
C GLN A 198 5.43 -14.99 8.29
N LEU A 199 5.02 -13.77 7.95
CA LEU A 199 4.12 -13.54 6.81
C LEU A 199 4.77 -13.86 5.46
N VAL A 200 6.07 -13.64 5.30
CA VAL A 200 6.83 -14.05 4.10
C VAL A 200 6.65 -15.56 3.85
N ILE A 201 6.69 -16.37 4.92
CA ILE A 201 6.52 -17.82 4.81
C ILE A 201 5.06 -18.19 4.56
N ARG A 202 4.14 -17.60 5.34
CA ARG A 202 2.74 -18.07 5.40
C ARG A 202 1.90 -17.58 4.23
N SER A 203 2.08 -16.33 3.82
CA SER A 203 1.17 -15.64 2.90
C SER A 203 1.86 -14.98 1.69
N PRO A 204 2.89 -15.58 1.06
CA PRO A 204 3.69 -14.92 0.03
C PRO A 204 2.88 -14.49 -1.20
N ALA A 205 1.85 -15.27 -1.57
CA ALA A 205 1.03 -14.99 -2.76
C ALA A 205 0.03 -13.85 -2.55
N SER A 206 -0.49 -13.68 -1.33
CA SER A 206 -1.55 -12.71 -1.05
C SER A 206 -1.01 -11.35 -0.58
N HIS A 207 0.12 -11.34 0.11
CA HIS A 207 0.65 -10.13 0.76
C HIS A 207 2.10 -9.82 0.36
N GLY A 208 2.68 -10.54 -0.60
CA GLY A 208 4.10 -10.44 -0.93
C GLY A 208 4.58 -9.03 -1.26
N TYR A 209 3.79 -8.28 -2.04
CA TYR A 209 4.12 -6.89 -2.37
C TYR A 209 4.17 -5.98 -1.14
N ASP A 210 3.11 -6.02 -0.32
CA ASP A 210 2.99 -5.19 0.88
C ASP A 210 4.09 -5.51 1.90
N ILE A 211 4.46 -6.79 2.00
CA ILE A 211 5.59 -7.24 2.83
C ILE A 211 6.91 -6.61 2.34
N CYS A 212 7.19 -6.68 1.03
CA CYS A 212 8.40 -6.09 0.47
C CYS A 212 8.44 -4.57 0.68
N LEU A 213 7.30 -3.89 0.50
CA LEU A 213 7.17 -2.45 0.72
C LEU A 213 7.43 -2.07 2.18
N LEU A 214 6.76 -2.75 3.11
CA LEU A 214 6.94 -2.49 4.53
C LEU A 214 8.39 -2.76 4.96
N LEU A 215 8.96 -3.90 4.55
CA LEU A 215 10.34 -4.24 4.87
C LEU A 215 11.34 -3.21 4.31
N ALA A 216 11.16 -2.78 3.07
CA ALA A 216 11.99 -1.75 2.46
C ALA A 216 11.92 -0.44 3.24
N LEU A 217 10.73 0.01 3.64
CA LEU A 217 10.58 1.24 4.43
C LEU A 217 11.28 1.12 5.80
N LEU A 218 11.08 0.02 6.52
CA LEU A 218 11.68 -0.20 7.84
C LEU A 218 13.22 -0.29 7.78
N LEU A 219 13.78 -0.92 6.74
CA LEU A 219 15.23 -1.00 6.55
C LEU A 219 15.86 0.34 6.14
N GLN A 220 15.08 1.26 5.54
CA GLN A 220 15.58 2.57 5.13
C GLN A 220 15.56 3.61 6.24
N TYR A 221 14.75 3.42 7.28
CA TYR A 221 14.69 4.33 8.41
C TYR A 221 16.03 4.41 9.14
N HIS A 222 16.60 5.61 9.25
CA HIS A 222 17.89 5.84 9.90
C HIS A 222 18.99 4.88 9.40
N LYS A 223 18.95 4.50 8.11
CA LYS A 223 19.83 3.45 7.54
C LYS A 223 21.31 3.59 7.87
N TYR A 224 21.81 4.82 7.80
CA TYR A 224 23.23 5.13 8.01
C TYR A 224 23.56 5.45 9.47
N ASP A 225 22.55 5.44 10.35
CA ASP A 225 22.74 5.48 11.79
C ASP A 225 22.83 4.04 12.32
N THR A 226 23.66 3.83 13.34
CA THR A 226 23.86 2.53 13.98
C THR A 226 22.65 2.04 14.80
N SER A 227 21.57 2.83 14.85
CA SER A 227 20.37 2.60 15.65
C SER A 227 19.33 1.69 14.99
N ASN A 228 19.37 1.46 13.68
CA ASN A 228 18.37 0.62 13.01
C ASN A 228 18.55 -0.86 13.37
N THR A 229 17.75 -1.32 14.32
CA THR A 229 17.73 -2.71 14.80
C THR A 229 17.28 -3.71 13.74
N TYR A 230 16.44 -3.29 12.78
CA TYR A 230 15.92 -4.16 11.72
C TYR A 230 17.00 -4.51 10.69
N ILE A 231 17.90 -3.57 10.37
CA ILE A 231 19.09 -3.85 9.54
C ILE A 231 19.94 -4.93 10.19
N VAL A 232 20.26 -4.77 11.48
CA VAL A 232 21.07 -5.73 12.23
C VAL A 232 20.39 -7.10 12.22
N ARG A 233 19.10 -7.17 12.56
CA ARG A 233 18.34 -8.41 12.59
C ARG A 233 18.26 -9.08 11.23
N PHE A 234 17.96 -8.33 10.19
CA PHE A 234 17.89 -8.87 8.84
C PHE A 234 19.26 -9.36 8.34
N SER A 235 20.36 -8.72 8.74
CA SER A 235 21.71 -9.14 8.33
C SER A 235 22.16 -10.48 8.92
N VAL A 236 21.70 -10.81 10.13
CA VAL A 236 22.01 -12.09 10.81
C VAL A 236 20.92 -13.14 10.61
N PHE A 237 19.82 -12.79 9.96
CA PHE A 237 18.69 -13.69 9.72
C PHE A 237 19.09 -14.88 8.83
N ASP A 238 18.81 -16.10 9.28
CA ASP A 238 19.30 -17.33 8.67
C ASP A 238 18.21 -18.38 8.40
N ASP A 239 16.93 -18.01 8.54
CA ASP A 239 15.81 -18.87 8.13
C ASP A 239 15.77 -18.98 6.60
N GLU A 240 16.29 -20.11 6.09
CA GLU A 240 16.37 -20.41 4.68
C GLU A 240 15.00 -20.45 3.99
N VAL A 241 13.95 -20.88 4.70
CA VAL A 241 12.59 -20.96 4.14
C VAL A 241 12.05 -19.56 3.93
N ALA A 242 12.16 -18.68 4.93
CA ALA A 242 11.76 -17.28 4.79
C ALA A 242 12.55 -16.56 3.69
N LEU A 243 13.87 -16.72 3.65
CA LEU A 243 14.71 -16.09 2.62
C LEU A 243 14.38 -16.59 1.20
N THR A 244 14.09 -17.89 1.06
CA THR A 244 13.65 -18.50 -0.21
C THR A 244 12.31 -17.95 -0.64
N SER A 245 11.33 -17.88 0.27
CA SER A 245 10.03 -17.28 0.00
C SER A 245 10.13 -15.80 -0.37
N LEU A 246 10.98 -15.03 0.30
CA LEU A 246 11.24 -13.62 -0.03
C LEU A 246 11.82 -13.48 -1.45
N ALA A 247 12.80 -14.32 -1.81
CA ALA A 247 13.38 -14.35 -3.15
C ALA A 247 12.31 -14.71 -4.22
N GLN A 248 11.40 -15.63 -3.91
CA GLN A 248 10.29 -15.98 -4.80
C GLN A 248 9.30 -14.82 -4.98
N ILE A 249 8.93 -14.13 -3.89
CA ILE A 249 8.05 -12.95 -3.95
C ILE A 249 8.67 -11.91 -4.89
N ILE A 250 9.90 -11.47 -4.59
CA ILE A 250 10.61 -10.46 -5.38
C ILE A 250 10.74 -10.89 -6.84
N GLY A 251 11.19 -12.14 -7.07
CA GLY A 251 11.37 -12.68 -8.42
C GLY A 251 10.05 -12.75 -9.21
N SER A 252 8.96 -13.15 -8.56
CA SER A 252 7.64 -13.24 -9.19
C SER A 252 7.10 -11.85 -9.58
N SER A 253 7.22 -10.86 -8.69
CA SER A 253 6.76 -9.49 -8.94
C SER A 253 7.59 -8.79 -10.02
N LEU A 254 8.92 -8.95 -10.01
CA LEU A 254 9.78 -8.42 -11.07
C LEU A 254 9.52 -9.09 -12.42
N ASN A 255 9.23 -10.39 -12.43
CA ASN A 255 8.86 -11.12 -13.65
C ASN A 255 7.50 -10.67 -14.19
N GLU A 256 6.52 -10.40 -13.33
CA GLU A 256 5.24 -9.81 -13.74
C GLU A 256 5.43 -8.42 -14.35
N TYR A 257 6.30 -7.60 -13.74
CA TYR A 257 6.67 -6.30 -14.30
C TYR A 257 7.30 -6.44 -15.69
N ASN A 258 8.29 -7.34 -15.87
CA ASN A 258 8.92 -7.58 -17.17
C ASN A 258 7.91 -8.04 -18.24
N LYS A 259 7.00 -8.96 -17.88
CA LYS A 259 5.93 -9.38 -18.79
C LYS A 259 5.02 -8.22 -19.19
N ALA A 260 4.60 -7.39 -18.23
CA ALA A 260 3.76 -6.23 -18.50
C ALA A 260 4.48 -5.23 -19.43
N TYR A 261 5.77 -5.02 -19.22
CA TYR A 261 6.62 -4.19 -20.07
C TYR A 261 6.73 -4.75 -21.50
N ASP A 262 6.95 -6.06 -21.66
CA ASP A 262 7.03 -6.72 -22.96
C ASP A 262 5.70 -6.63 -23.74
N ILE A 263 4.57 -6.78 -23.04
CA ILE A 263 3.23 -6.60 -23.62
C ILE A 263 3.04 -5.15 -24.10
N GLU A 264 3.41 -4.16 -23.30
CA GLU A 264 3.28 -2.74 -23.67
C GLU A 264 4.18 -2.40 -24.87
N ARG A 265 5.42 -2.93 -24.88
CA ARG A 265 6.36 -2.79 -25.99
C ARG A 265 5.81 -3.40 -27.28
N THR A 266 5.33 -4.65 -27.23
CA THR A 266 4.80 -5.36 -28.42
C THR A 266 3.47 -4.80 -28.89
N ALA A 267 2.62 -4.28 -28.00
CA ALA A 267 1.41 -3.53 -28.36
C ALA A 267 1.77 -2.23 -29.10
N ASN A 268 2.81 -1.51 -28.66
CA ASN A 268 3.29 -0.33 -29.36
C ASN A 268 3.90 -0.67 -30.74
N GLU A 269 4.68 -1.75 -30.85
CA GLU A 269 5.25 -2.20 -32.13
C GLU A 269 4.16 -2.70 -33.11
N SER A 270 3.16 -3.45 -32.64
CA SER A 270 2.05 -3.98 -33.46
C SER A 270 1.03 -2.91 -33.86
N SER A 271 0.87 -1.86 -33.05
CA SER A 271 0.08 -0.68 -33.41
C SER A 271 0.73 0.17 -34.51
N SER A 272 1.97 -0.11 -34.91
CA SER A 272 2.73 0.77 -35.80
C SER A 272 2.86 0.28 -37.25
N TRP A 273 2.42 -0.94 -37.60
CA TRP A 273 2.52 -1.46 -38.98
C TRP A 273 1.18 -1.77 -39.66
N TRP A 274 0.11 -2.06 -38.91
CA TRP A 274 -1.24 -2.23 -39.51
C TRP A 274 -2.18 -1.03 -39.32
N SER A 275 -1.97 -0.18 -38.31
CA SER A 275 -2.84 0.99 -38.09
C SER A 275 -2.62 2.11 -39.12
N SER A 276 -1.46 2.11 -39.78
CA SER A 276 -1.10 3.09 -40.81
C SER A 276 -1.85 2.91 -42.14
N LEU A 277 -2.55 1.77 -42.36
CA LEU A 277 -3.30 1.54 -43.60
C LEU A 277 -4.83 1.73 -43.46
N THR A 278 -5.39 1.80 -42.25
CA THR A 278 -6.85 1.97 -42.07
C THR A 278 -7.28 3.34 -41.53
N THR A 279 -6.33 4.22 -41.18
CA THR A 279 -6.63 5.52 -40.55
C THR A 279 -6.30 6.74 -41.42
N PHE A 280 -6.17 6.59 -42.74
CA PHE A 280 -5.83 7.72 -43.64
C PHE A 280 -7.03 8.36 -44.37
N VAL A 281 -8.26 7.92 -44.10
CA VAL A 281 -9.46 8.63 -44.60
C VAL A 281 -10.47 8.76 -43.46
N GLY A 282 -10.38 9.85 -42.67
CA GLY A 282 -11.55 10.33 -41.92
C GLY A 282 -11.38 10.99 -40.55
N SER A 283 -10.22 10.98 -39.88
CA SER A 283 -10.12 11.52 -38.50
C SER A 283 -8.94 12.45 -38.25
N ALA A 284 -8.63 13.31 -39.21
CA ALA A 284 -7.68 14.41 -39.07
C ALA A 284 -8.18 15.57 -38.19
N ILE A 285 -9.00 15.30 -37.16
CA ILE A 285 -9.36 16.29 -36.14
C ILE A 285 -9.44 15.56 -34.79
N GLN A 286 -8.50 15.91 -33.92
CA GLN A 286 -8.40 15.59 -32.49
C GLN A 286 -7.64 14.32 -32.10
N SER A 287 -6.31 14.38 -32.17
CA SER A 287 -5.47 13.61 -31.26
C SER A 287 -4.56 14.57 -30.49
N GLY A 288 -4.98 14.86 -29.26
CA GLY A 288 -4.14 15.52 -28.29
C GLY A 288 -2.87 14.70 -28.05
N THR A 289 -1.78 15.40 -27.80
CA THR A 289 -0.50 14.87 -27.33
C THR A 289 -0.71 14.11 -26.01
N GLY A 290 -1.06 12.82 -26.13
CA GLY A 290 -1.13 11.89 -25.02
C GLY A 290 0.28 11.66 -24.49
N ASN A 291 0.56 12.19 -23.31
CA ASN A 291 1.76 11.94 -22.54
C ASN A 291 1.79 10.44 -22.16
N ARG A 292 2.36 9.59 -23.02
CA ARG A 292 2.42 8.13 -22.84
C ARG A 292 3.47 7.81 -21.77
N ARG A 293 3.07 7.74 -20.50
CA ARG A 293 3.92 7.26 -19.41
C ARG A 293 4.11 5.75 -19.56
N MET A 294 5.31 5.33 -19.96
CA MET A 294 5.77 3.94 -19.78
C MET A 294 5.53 3.53 -18.32
N LYS A 295 5.12 2.29 -18.07
CA LYS A 295 5.06 1.76 -16.69
C LYS A 295 6.45 1.95 -16.07
N LYS A 296 6.54 2.75 -14.99
CA LYS A 296 7.79 2.97 -14.27
C LYS A 296 8.13 1.70 -13.50
N VAL A 297 9.41 1.33 -13.46
CA VAL A 297 9.87 0.20 -12.64
C VAL A 297 9.43 0.44 -11.20
N ASP A 298 9.01 -0.62 -10.52
CA ASP A 298 8.64 -0.52 -9.13
C ASP A 298 9.90 -0.30 -8.28
N ASP A 299 10.21 0.97 -8.02
CA ASP A 299 11.36 1.41 -7.24
C ASP A 299 11.41 0.74 -5.86
N CYS A 300 10.25 0.39 -5.30
CA CYS A 300 10.16 -0.26 -4.00
C CYS A 300 10.64 -1.71 -4.05
N LEU A 301 10.18 -2.50 -5.04
CA LEU A 301 10.63 -3.88 -5.20
C LEU A 301 12.12 -3.96 -5.51
N LEU A 302 12.63 -3.04 -6.33
CA LEU A 302 14.07 -2.94 -6.60
C LEU A 302 14.86 -2.59 -5.33
N LEU A 303 14.33 -1.70 -4.50
CA LEU A 303 14.95 -1.34 -3.24
C LEU A 303 14.94 -2.51 -2.27
N ALA A 304 13.81 -3.21 -2.11
CA ALA A 304 13.72 -4.42 -1.29
C ALA A 304 14.72 -5.49 -1.76
N PHE A 305 14.86 -5.68 -3.07
CA PHE A 305 15.85 -6.60 -3.64
C PHE A 305 17.29 -6.17 -3.35
N TYR A 306 17.59 -4.89 -3.54
CA TYR A 306 18.91 -4.33 -3.25
C TYR A 306 19.28 -4.51 -1.77
N GLU A 307 18.39 -4.16 -0.84
CA GLU A 307 18.62 -4.34 0.59
C GLU A 307 18.76 -5.83 0.94
N ALA A 308 17.93 -6.71 0.37
CA ALA A 308 17.98 -8.14 0.64
C ALA A 308 19.36 -8.74 0.28
N VAL A 309 19.88 -8.41 -0.90
CA VAL A 309 21.21 -8.85 -1.37
C VAL A 309 22.34 -8.21 -0.58
N HIS A 310 22.23 -6.92 -0.25
CA HIS A 310 23.30 -6.17 0.38
C HIS A 310 23.45 -6.50 1.88
N LEU A 311 22.33 -6.66 2.58
CA LEU A 311 22.33 -6.85 4.04
C LEU A 311 22.49 -8.30 4.45
N ASN A 312 21.94 -9.26 3.69
CA ASN A 312 21.91 -10.66 4.10
C ASN A 312 22.72 -11.56 3.15
N ARG A 313 23.86 -12.05 3.64
CA ARG A 313 24.75 -12.94 2.86
C ARG A 313 24.10 -14.26 2.43
N ASN A 314 23.13 -14.76 3.20
CA ASN A 314 22.44 -16.02 2.94
C ASN A 314 21.39 -15.86 1.81
N PHE A 315 20.92 -14.63 1.57
CA PHE A 315 19.91 -14.33 0.55
C PHE A 315 20.38 -14.68 -0.87
N ILE A 316 21.67 -14.50 -1.19
CA ILE A 316 22.22 -14.88 -2.50
C ILE A 316 22.08 -16.38 -2.76
N SER A 317 22.27 -17.21 -1.73
CA SER A 317 22.07 -18.66 -1.84
C SER A 317 20.61 -18.97 -2.13
N ALA A 318 19.68 -18.38 -1.36
CA ALA A 318 18.24 -18.54 -1.57
C ALA A 318 17.77 -18.09 -2.97
N LEU A 319 18.31 -16.96 -3.47
CA LEU A 319 18.06 -16.46 -4.82
C LEU A 319 18.55 -17.43 -5.90
N THR A 320 19.73 -18.03 -5.71
CA THR A 320 20.29 -18.99 -6.67
C THR A 320 19.45 -20.27 -6.71
N HIS A 321 19.03 -20.78 -5.54
CA HIS A 321 18.16 -21.95 -5.46
C HIS A 321 16.81 -21.74 -6.15
N THR A 322 16.18 -20.58 -5.95
CA THR A 322 14.90 -20.23 -6.60
C THR A 322 15.04 -20.08 -8.11
N ALA A 323 16.10 -19.43 -8.60
CA ALA A 323 16.39 -19.30 -10.03
C ALA A 323 16.59 -20.67 -10.70
N THR A 324 17.35 -21.57 -10.06
CA THR A 324 17.66 -22.90 -10.61
C THR A 324 16.39 -23.77 -10.74
N ASN A 325 15.49 -23.72 -9.74
CA ASN A 325 14.21 -24.44 -9.79
C ASN A 325 13.26 -23.89 -10.86
N SER A 326 13.30 -22.58 -11.13
CA SER A 326 12.52 -21.94 -12.19
C SER A 326 13.01 -22.29 -13.60
N TRP A 327 14.32 -22.53 -13.77
CA TRP A 327 14.92 -22.97 -15.03
C TRP A 327 14.69 -24.46 -15.29
N ASN A 328 14.78 -25.30 -14.27
CA ASN A 328 14.53 -26.75 -14.42
C ASN A 328 13.07 -27.08 -14.80
N THR A 329 12.11 -26.20 -14.51
CA THR A 329 10.70 -26.37 -14.92
C THR A 329 10.41 -25.86 -16.34
N LYS A 330 11.29 -25.05 -16.93
CA LYS A 330 11.20 -24.60 -18.34
C LYS A 330 12.20 -25.29 -19.27
N GLY A 331 13.21 -25.96 -18.72
CA GLY A 331 14.30 -26.61 -19.45
C GLY A 331 14.12 -28.11 -19.60
N LEU A 332 13.18 -28.54 -20.46
CA LEU A 332 13.20 -29.84 -21.14
C LEU A 332 12.21 -29.84 -22.32
N SER A 333 12.33 -28.82 -23.19
CA SER A 333 11.78 -28.87 -24.56
C SER A 333 12.61 -28.05 -25.55
N LEU A 334 13.92 -27.99 -25.36
CA LEU A 334 14.84 -27.55 -26.42
C LEU A 334 15.34 -28.81 -27.13
N SER A 335 14.77 -29.08 -28.31
CA SER A 335 15.28 -30.14 -29.18
C SER A 335 16.72 -29.81 -29.59
N ASN A 336 17.61 -30.80 -29.53
CA ASN A 336 19.06 -30.71 -29.75
C ASN A 336 19.50 -30.28 -31.17
N ASN A 337 18.65 -29.63 -31.98
CA ASN A 337 18.96 -29.29 -33.37
C ASN A 337 19.37 -27.83 -33.62
N ASP A 338 19.27 -26.93 -32.65
CA ASP A 338 19.50 -25.48 -32.89
C ASP A 338 20.90 -24.98 -32.51
N LEU A 339 21.88 -25.88 -32.27
CA LEU A 339 23.28 -25.52 -32.01
C LEU A 339 24.17 -25.78 -33.23
N LEU A 340 23.89 -25.11 -34.35
CA LEU A 340 24.88 -24.88 -35.40
C LEU A 340 24.87 -23.38 -35.77
N PRO A 341 26.03 -22.69 -35.72
CA PRO A 341 26.10 -21.31 -36.15
C PRO A 341 25.88 -21.23 -37.68
N PRO A 342 25.23 -20.18 -38.19
CA PRO A 342 25.05 -20.00 -39.62
C PRO A 342 26.41 -19.78 -40.29
N SER A 343 26.70 -20.58 -41.31
CA SER A 343 27.89 -20.46 -42.16
C SER A 343 27.93 -19.08 -42.83
N LEU A 344 29.02 -18.34 -42.61
CA LEU A 344 29.34 -17.09 -43.29
C LEU A 344 29.41 -17.28 -44.82
N PRO A 345 29.02 -16.28 -45.64
CA PRO A 345 29.15 -16.36 -47.09
C PRO A 345 30.63 -16.31 -47.50
N ALA A 346 31.04 -17.22 -48.39
CA ALA A 346 32.39 -17.28 -48.93
C ALA A 346 32.74 -16.02 -49.73
N MET A 347 33.77 -15.28 -49.30
CA MET A 347 34.43 -14.25 -50.11
C MET A 347 35.25 -14.93 -51.22
N SER A 348 34.89 -14.69 -52.48
CA SER A 348 35.65 -15.10 -53.65
C SER A 348 36.89 -14.20 -53.84
N ALA A 349 38.08 -14.80 -53.84
CA ALA A 349 39.34 -14.15 -54.18
C ALA A 349 39.48 -13.97 -55.71
N PRO A 350 40.17 -12.92 -56.20
CA PRO A 350 40.34 -12.68 -57.63
C PRO A 350 41.44 -13.57 -58.22
N SER A 351 41.09 -14.38 -59.22
CA SER A 351 42.04 -15.14 -60.02
C SER A 351 42.67 -14.24 -61.10
N GLY A 352 43.98 -14.01 -60.99
CA GLY A 352 44.78 -13.43 -62.07
C GLY A 352 44.92 -14.39 -63.25
N HIS A 353 44.74 -13.88 -64.46
CA HIS A 353 45.22 -14.51 -65.69
C HIS A 353 46.15 -13.55 -66.41
N VAL A 354 47.41 -13.96 -66.48
CA VAL A 354 48.47 -13.41 -67.30
C VAL A 354 48.29 -13.97 -68.71
N GLY A 355 47.94 -13.13 -69.67
CA GLY A 355 48.04 -13.44 -71.10
C GLY A 355 49.44 -13.07 -71.60
N LYS A 356 50.21 -14.07 -72.05
CA LYS A 356 51.36 -13.88 -72.95
C LYS A 356 50.86 -13.99 -74.38
N LEU A 357 50.88 -12.89 -75.12
CA LEU A 357 51.56 -12.67 -76.41
C LEU A 357 51.23 -11.26 -76.91
#